data_AF-A0A0R2CYS4-F1
#
_entry.id   AF-A0A0R2CYS4-F1
#
_cell.length_a   1.000
_cell.length_b   1.000
_cell.length_c   1.000
_cell.angle_alpha   90.00
_cell.angle_beta   90.00
_cell.angle_gamma   90.00
#
_symmetry.space_group_name_H-M   'P 1'
#
loop_
_entity.id
_entity.type
_entity.pdbx_description
1 polymer ?
#
loop_
_entity_poly.entity_id
_entity_poly.type
_entity_poly.pdbx_seq_one_letter_code
_entity_poly.pdbx_strand_id
1 'polypeptide(L)'
;MADNKKPHKKLPKWLKNTLEVVGALTIFMAGYNLIGPLVYPQGRYFEWWTFPFSIILALIFVGLWSYHEERQAKKAEEQKLKAVKIEAERLKKQQALEAQTEQRAKIRRQKNAQAQNRHKK
;
A
#
# COMPACT_ATOMS: atom_id res chain seq x y z
N MET A 1 -38.75 3.05 14.31
CA MET A 1 -37.59 3.20 15.22
C MET A 1 -36.34 2.95 14.39
N ALA A 2 -35.56 4.00 14.10
CA ALA A 2 -34.36 3.88 13.26
C ALA A 2 -33.20 3.33 14.10
N ASP A 3 -32.74 2.13 13.74
CA ASP A 3 -31.63 1.42 14.39
C ASP A 3 -30.30 2.12 14.00
N ASN A 4 -29.79 2.94 14.91
CA ASN A 4 -28.58 3.73 14.73
C ASN A 4 -27.35 2.86 15.03
N LYS A 5 -27.02 1.93 14.13
CA LYS A 5 -25.81 1.10 14.23
C LYS A 5 -24.59 1.96 13.89
N LYS A 6 -23.98 2.55 14.92
CA LYS A 6 -22.68 3.23 14.83
C LYS A 6 -21.67 2.29 14.12
N PRO A 7 -20.92 2.75 13.10
CA PRO A 7 -19.92 1.90 12.47
C PRO A 7 -18.84 1.60 13.51
N HIS A 8 -18.74 0.33 13.92
CA HIS A 8 -17.64 -0.13 14.75
C HIS A 8 -16.33 0.18 14.01
N LYS A 9 -15.61 1.21 14.47
CA LYS A 9 -14.29 1.56 13.96
C LYS A 9 -13.39 0.35 14.18
N LYS A 10 -13.15 -0.39 13.10
CA LYS A 10 -12.24 -1.54 13.11
C LYS A 10 -10.86 -1.01 13.51
N LEU A 11 -10.30 -1.56 14.57
CA LEU A 11 -8.93 -1.25 14.98
C LEU A 11 -7.99 -1.47 13.78
N PRO A 12 -6.98 -0.59 13.58
CA PRO A 12 -6.04 -0.74 12.47
C PRO A 12 -5.31 -2.08 12.57
N LYS A 13 -4.99 -2.66 11.41
CA LYS A 13 -4.46 -4.03 11.32
C LYS A 13 -3.18 -4.21 12.16
N TRP A 14 -2.31 -3.20 12.18
CA TRP A 14 -1.10 -3.21 12.99
C TRP A 14 -1.41 -3.38 14.49
N LEU A 15 -2.42 -2.68 15.01
CA LEU A 15 -2.76 -2.74 16.43
C LEU A 15 -3.34 -4.09 16.83
N LYS A 16 -4.16 -4.70 15.96
CA LYS A 16 -4.68 -6.05 16.19
C LYS A 16 -3.56 -7.08 16.23
N ASN A 17 -2.65 -7.04 15.25
CA ASN A 17 -1.50 -7.94 15.23
C ASN A 17 -0.61 -7.75 16.46
N THR A 18 -0.36 -6.50 16.89
CA THR A 18 0.44 -6.26 18.10
C THR A 18 -0.27 -6.78 19.35
N LEU A 19 -1.57 -6.59 19.49
CA LEU A 19 -2.35 -7.13 20.63
C LEU A 19 -2.36 -8.65 20.65
N GLU A 20 -2.43 -9.31 19.49
CA GLU A 20 -2.37 -10.76 19.36
C GLU A 20 -1.00 -11.30 19.78
N VAL A 21 0.09 -10.71 19.30
CA VAL A 21 1.46 -11.07 19.69
C VAL A 21 1.69 -10.82 21.18
N VAL A 22 1.27 -9.66 21.68
CA VAL A 22 1.36 -9.33 23.10
C VAL A 22 0.55 -10.30 23.95
N GLY A 23 -0.67 -10.65 23.53
CA GLY A 23 -1.51 -11.63 24.20
C GLY A 23 -0.85 -13.01 24.25
N ALA A 24 -0.29 -13.48 23.13
CA ALA A 24 0.45 -14.74 23.07
C ALA A 24 1.70 -14.71 23.98
N LEU A 25 2.47 -13.62 23.97
CA LEU A 25 3.64 -13.44 24.83
C LEU A 25 3.26 -13.39 26.32
N THR A 26 2.12 -12.78 26.65
CA THR A 26 1.58 -12.72 28.01
C THR A 26 1.21 -14.11 28.50
N ILE A 27 0.51 -14.90 27.67
CA ILE A 27 0.17 -16.29 27.98
C ILE A 27 1.44 -17.11 28.16
N PHE A 28 2.44 -16.92 27.30
CA PHE A 28 3.73 -17.60 27.39
C PHE A 28 4.47 -17.26 28.69
N MET A 29 4.56 -15.99 29.06
CA MET A 29 5.17 -15.53 30.31
C MET A 29 4.41 -16.02 31.55
N ALA A 30 3.07 -16.07 31.49
CA ALA A 30 2.25 -16.67 32.53
C ALA A 30 2.58 -18.16 32.71
N GLY A 31 2.72 -18.90 31.61
CA GLY A 31 3.17 -20.29 31.62
C GLY A 31 4.58 -20.44 32.22
N TYR A 32 5.52 -19.57 31.85
CA TYR A 32 6.89 -19.58 32.40
C TYR A 32 6.89 -19.41 33.91
N ASN A 33 6.04 -18.55 34.47
CA ASN A 33 6.02 -18.31 35.92
C ASN A 33 5.23 -19.37 36.70
N LEU A 34 4.36 -20.14 36.03
CA LEU A 34 3.69 -21.30 36.63
C LEU A 34 4.60 -22.55 36.64
N ILE A 35 5.38 -22.75 35.58
CA ILE A 35 6.26 -23.90 35.42
C ILE A 35 7.66 -23.62 36.01
N GLY A 36 8.10 -22.37 36.01
CA GLY A 36 9.39 -21.91 36.50
C GLY A 36 9.70 -22.33 37.94
N PRO A 37 8.78 -22.16 38.92
CA PRO A 37 8.97 -22.65 40.28
C PRO A 37 9.12 -24.17 40.37
N LEU A 38 8.49 -24.90 39.43
CA LEU A 38 8.54 -26.37 39.37
C LEU A 38 9.89 -26.89 38.84
N VAL A 39 10.50 -26.14 37.92
CA VAL A 39 11.76 -26.54 37.25
C VAL A 39 12.98 -25.92 37.93
N TYR A 40 12.87 -24.70 38.44
CA TYR A 40 13.95 -23.93 39.07
C TYR A 40 13.50 -23.28 40.38
N PRO A 41 13.44 -24.04 41.48
CA PRO A 41 12.95 -23.54 42.77
C PRO A 41 13.78 -22.40 43.39
N GLN A 42 15.04 -22.21 42.95
CA GLN A 42 15.92 -21.10 43.39
C GLN A 42 16.21 -20.07 42.28
N GLY A 43 15.52 -20.13 41.14
CA GLY A 43 15.71 -19.19 40.06
C GLY A 43 15.26 -17.76 40.41
N ARG A 44 16.00 -16.74 39.97
CA ARG A 44 15.50 -15.36 40.02
C ARG A 44 14.30 -15.22 39.09
N TYR A 45 13.16 -14.85 39.65
CA TYR A 45 11.92 -14.66 38.91
C TYR A 45 11.99 -13.44 37.99
N PHE A 46 11.25 -13.52 36.89
CA PHE A 46 11.05 -12.37 36.02
C PHE A 46 10.18 -11.34 36.74
N GLU A 47 10.63 -10.08 36.78
CA GLU A 47 9.89 -9.00 37.42
C GLU A 47 8.67 -8.60 36.58
N TRP A 48 7.52 -9.24 36.83
CA TRP A 48 6.30 -9.09 36.04
C TRP A 48 5.77 -7.66 35.90
N TRP A 49 6.15 -6.76 36.82
CA TRP A 49 5.78 -5.34 36.71
C TRP A 49 6.48 -4.60 35.56
N THR A 50 7.61 -5.12 35.06
CA THR A 50 8.35 -4.53 33.92
C THR A 50 7.70 -4.85 32.58
N PHE A 51 6.96 -5.96 32.51
CA PHE A 51 6.38 -6.50 31.29
C PHE A 51 5.36 -5.55 30.62
N PRO A 52 4.44 -4.89 31.34
CA PRO A 52 3.56 -3.88 30.76
C PRO A 52 4.30 -2.69 30.14
N PHE A 53 5.43 -2.26 30.73
CA PHE A 53 6.22 -1.17 30.17
C PHE A 53 6.87 -1.56 28.84
N SER A 54 7.37 -2.79 28.72
CA SER A 54 7.88 -3.32 27.44
C SER A 54 6.81 -3.36 26.36
N ILE A 55 5.56 -3.71 26.73
CA ILE A 55 4.41 -3.70 25.81
C ILE A 55 4.11 -2.28 25.33
N ILE A 56 4.06 -1.30 26.24
CA ILE A 56 3.82 0.11 25.88
C ILE A 56 4.91 0.60 24.92
N LEU A 57 6.18 0.32 25.23
CA LEU A 57 7.31 0.68 24.37
C LEU A 57 7.22 0.04 22.98
N ALA A 58 6.85 -1.25 22.91
CA ALA A 58 6.66 -1.96 21.65
C ALA A 58 5.50 -1.37 20.84
N LEU A 59 4.38 -1.03 21.47
CA LEU A 59 3.24 -0.37 20.82
C LEU A 59 3.62 1.00 20.26
N ILE A 60 4.42 1.78 20.99
CA ILE A 60 4.94 3.07 20.51
C ILE A 60 5.84 2.84 19.28
N PHE A 61 6.81 1.92 19.38
CA PHE A 61 7.73 1.63 18.26
C PHE A 61 6.99 1.16 17.00
N VAL A 62 6.09 0.18 17.14
CA VAL A 62 5.31 -0.36 16.02
C VAL A 62 4.34 0.68 15.48
N GLY A 63 3.72 1.49 16.34
CA GLY A 63 2.86 2.59 15.93
C GLY A 63 3.60 3.63 15.09
N LEU A 64 4.79 4.07 15.54
CA LEU A 64 5.65 4.98 14.76
C LEU A 64 6.10 4.35 13.43
N TRP A 65 6.49 3.08 13.44
CA TRP A 65 6.92 2.38 12.23
C TRP A 65 5.79 2.25 11.21
N SER A 66 4.62 1.80 11.65
CA SER A 66 3.44 1.66 10.79
C SER A 66 3.00 3.00 10.19
N TYR A 67 3.09 4.08 10.97
CA TYR A 67 2.80 5.43 10.47
C TYR A 67 3.78 5.86 9.38
N HIS A 68 5.07 5.58 9.56
CA HIS A 68 6.09 5.87 8.57
C HIS A 68 5.88 5.03 7.29
N GLU A 69 5.55 3.75 7.42
CA GLU A 69 5.31 2.84 6.30
C GLU A 69 4.08 3.24 5.48
N GLU A 70 2.96 3.57 6.13
CA GLU A 70 1.77 4.09 5.44
C GLU A 70 2.07 5.38 4.67
N ARG A 71 2.91 6.25 5.23
CA ARG A 71 3.31 7.50 4.57
C ARG A 71 4.15 7.23 3.32
N GLN A 72 5.03 6.24 3.35
CA GLN A 72 5.82 5.84 2.19
C GLN A 72 4.96 5.15 1.13
N ALA A 73 4.03 4.29 1.54
CA ALA A 73 3.12 3.59 0.63
C ALA A 73 2.25 4.58 -0.16
N LYS A 74 1.68 5.61 0.50
CA LYS A 74 0.91 6.66 -0.17
C LYS A 74 1.73 7.44 -1.20
N LYS A 75 2.97 7.79 -0.86
CA LYS A 75 3.89 8.46 -1.82
C LYS A 75 4.19 7.57 -3.01
N ALA A 76 4.37 6.26 -2.80
CA ALA A 76 4.61 5.31 -3.87
C ALA A 76 3.39 5.15 -4.79
N GLU A 77 2.18 5.10 -4.23
CA GLU A 77 0.94 5.07 -5.01
C GLU A 77 0.74 6.36 -5.84
N GLU A 78 1.00 7.53 -5.26
CA GLU A 78 0.95 8.79 -5.99
C GLU A 78 1.96 8.84 -7.15
N GLN A 79 3.17 8.30 -6.96
CA GLN A 79 4.18 8.21 -8.02
C GLN A 79 3.76 7.24 -9.12
N LYS A 80 3.20 6.07 -8.76
CA LYS A 80 2.66 5.12 -9.74
C LYS A 80 1.51 5.75 -10.53
N LEU A 81 0.60 6.46 -9.88
CA LEU A 81 -0.51 7.13 -10.55
C LEU A 81 -0.03 8.23 -11.49
N LYS A 82 1.01 8.98 -11.11
CA LYS A 82 1.66 9.97 -11.99
C LYS A 82 2.33 9.31 -13.19
N ALA A 83 3.05 8.21 -12.99
CA ALA A 83 3.70 7.45 -14.06
C ALA A 83 2.68 6.93 -15.10
N VAL A 84 1.58 6.32 -14.63
CA VAL A 84 0.49 5.84 -15.49
C VAL A 84 -0.15 6.98 -16.28
N LYS A 85 -0.36 8.15 -15.66
CA LYS A 85 -0.89 9.33 -16.36
C LYS A 85 0.05 9.82 -17.46
N ILE A 86 1.36 9.86 -17.18
CA ILE A 86 2.37 10.27 -18.16
C ILE A 86 2.42 9.30 -19.35
N GLU A 87 2.38 7.99 -19.10
CA GLU A 87 2.33 6.99 -20.16
C GLU A 87 1.06 7.10 -21.00
N ALA A 88 -0.10 7.27 -20.36
CA ALA A 88 -1.37 7.46 -21.06
C ALA A 88 -1.36 8.71 -21.95
N GLU A 89 -0.77 9.82 -21.50
CA GLU A 89 -0.60 11.03 -22.32
C GLU A 89 0.35 10.82 -23.49
N ARG A 90 1.45 10.08 -23.30
CA ARG A 90 2.40 9.74 -24.37
C ARG A 90 1.73 8.90 -25.45
N LEU A 91 0.97 7.87 -25.07
CA LEU A 91 0.20 7.03 -25.99
C LEU A 91 -0.82 7.86 -26.76
N LYS A 92 -1.58 8.74 -26.10
CA LYS A 92 -2.53 9.64 -26.77
C LYS A 92 -1.85 10.57 -27.77
N LYS A 93 -0.69 11.13 -27.41
CA LYS A 93 0.09 11.98 -28.32
C LYS A 93 0.61 11.20 -29.53
N GLN A 94 1.09 9.97 -29.34
CA GLN A 94 1.52 9.10 -30.42
C GLN A 94 0.37 8.77 -31.37
N GLN A 95 -0.78 8.34 -30.84
CA GLN A 95 -1.98 8.06 -31.65
C GLN A 95 -2.47 9.29 -32.42
N ALA A 96 -2.44 10.47 -31.79
CA ALA A 96 -2.81 11.72 -32.47
C ALA A 96 -1.83 12.08 -33.60
N LEU A 97 -0.53 11.81 -33.42
CA LEU A 97 0.48 11.99 -34.45
C LEU A 97 0.26 11.02 -35.62
N GLU A 98 0.04 9.74 -35.31
CA GLU A 98 -0.22 8.68 -36.29
C GLU A 98 -1.45 9.01 -37.12
N ALA A 99 -2.57 9.36 -36.49
CA ALA A 99 -3.79 9.78 -37.18
C ALA A 99 -3.56 10.98 -38.11
N GLN A 100 -2.77 11.98 -37.67
CA GLN A 100 -2.39 13.09 -38.55
C GLN A 100 -1.52 12.65 -39.72
N THR A 101 -0.55 11.75 -39.51
CA THR A 101 0.29 11.24 -40.58
C THR A 101 -0.51 10.44 -41.61
N GLU A 102 -1.48 9.63 -41.18
CA GLU A 102 -2.38 8.91 -42.08
C GLU A 102 -3.24 9.85 -42.90
N GLN A 103 -3.82 10.88 -42.28
CA GLN A 103 -4.62 11.88 -43.00
C GLN A 103 -3.77 12.63 -44.04
N ARG A 104 -2.56 13.05 -43.67
CA ARG A 104 -1.62 13.70 -44.59
C ARG A 104 -1.22 12.77 -45.74
N ALA A 105 -1.01 11.47 -45.47
CA ALA A 105 -0.69 10.49 -46.50
C ALA A 105 -1.87 10.28 -47.47
N LYS A 106 -3.11 10.21 -46.98
CA LYS A 106 -4.32 10.11 -47.81
C LYS A 106 -4.48 11.33 -48.73
N ILE A 107 -4.32 12.55 -48.19
CA ILE A 107 -4.37 13.79 -48.99
C ILE A 107 -3.28 13.80 -50.05
N ARG A 108 -2.04 13.39 -49.72
CA ARG A 108 -0.94 13.29 -50.69
C ARG A 108 -1.25 12.31 -51.82
N ARG A 109 -1.80 11.12 -51.50
CA ARG A 109 -2.21 10.13 -52.50
C ARG A 109 -3.29 10.67 -53.44
N GLN A 110 -4.30 11.37 -52.90
CA GLN A 110 -5.35 11.99 -53.72
C GLN A 110 -4.80 13.07 -54.66
N LYS A 111 -3.91 13.95 -54.17
CA LYS A 111 -3.27 14.97 -55.01
C LYS A 111 -2.42 14.36 -56.14
N ASN A 112 -1.66 13.30 -55.84
CA ASN A 112 -0.84 12.62 -56.85
C ASN A 112 -1.71 11.94 -57.93
N ALA A 113 -2.81 11.30 -57.53
CA ALA A 113 -3.76 10.71 -58.47
C ALA A 113 -4.43 11.76 -59.37
N GLN A 114 -4.78 12.93 -58.83
CA GLN A 114 -5.32 14.04 -59.61
C GLN A 114 -4.29 14.63 -60.60
N ALA A 115 -3.03 14.74 -60.21
CA ALA A 115 -1.96 15.21 -61.08
C ALA A 115 -1.71 14.26 -62.26
N GLN A 116 -1.71 12.95 -62.03
CA GLN A 116 -1.58 11.95 -63.11
C GLN A 116 -2.75 11.98 -64.09
N ASN A 117 -3.98 12.16 -63.62
CA ASN A 117 -5.15 12.25 -64.49
C ASN A 117 -5.19 13.53 -65.34
N ARG A 118 -4.58 14.63 -64.86
CA ARG A 118 -4.45 15.86 -65.64
C ARG A 118 -3.42 15.78 -66.76
N HIS A 119 -2.37 14.98 -66.60
CA HIS A 119 -1.28 14.87 -67.58
C HIS A 119 -1.60 13.90 -68.74
N LYS A 120 -2.67 13.12 -68.62
CA LYS A 120 -3.16 12.16 -69.64
C LYS A 120 -4.30 12.70 -70.52
N LYS A 121 -4.76 13.93 -70.29
CA LYS A 121 -5.69 14.66 -71.18
C LYS A 121 -4.89 15.64 -72.02
#